data_AF-A0A7S0NYP9-F1
#
_entry.id   AF-A0A7S0NYP9-F1
#
_cell.length_a   1.000
_cell.length_b   1.000
_cell.length_c   1.000
_cell.angle_alpha   90.00
_cell.angle_beta   90.00
_cell.angle_gamma   90.00
#
_symmetry.space_group_name_H-M   'P 1'
#
loop_
_entity.id
_entity.type
_entity.pdbx_description
1 polymer ?
#
loop_
_entity_poly.entity_id
_entity_poly.type
_entity_poly.pdbx_seq_one_letter_code
_entity_poly.pdbx_strand_id
1 'polypeptide(L)'
;TTLNSSLAAIVRQLRSTPSLLSLASAPSLCLYRPPYGLKDKAQKMAGFLRAVRLSAPRNGSVLAETSNSTELCLRIAHALKATSGAVPRAWMRFHTCAVVGSGGGLAGARMGAEIDAHDAIFRFNAAPVGGPFALDVGNRCAGG
;
A
#
# COMPACT_ATOMS: atom_id res chain seq x y z
N THR A 1 -7.44 17.37 -20.06
CA THR A 1 -8.11 17.53 -18.75
C THR A 1 -8.30 16.21 -17.98
N THR A 2 -7.50 15.16 -18.25
CA THR A 2 -7.70 13.80 -17.71
C THR A 2 -6.77 13.38 -16.57
N LEU A 3 -5.81 14.22 -16.16
CA LEU A 3 -4.82 13.90 -15.10
C LEU A 3 -5.35 14.00 -13.65
N ASN A 4 -6.50 14.64 -13.42
CA ASN A 4 -7.02 14.90 -12.07
C ASN A 4 -7.78 13.72 -11.44
N SER A 5 -8.48 12.89 -12.23
CA SER A 5 -9.31 11.80 -11.71
C SER A 5 -8.48 10.60 -11.22
N SER A 6 -7.46 10.20 -11.98
CA SER A 6 -6.56 9.09 -11.60
C SER A 6 -5.75 9.39 -10.35
N LEU A 7 -5.32 10.65 -10.19
CA LEU A 7 -4.60 11.10 -9.01
C LEU A 7 -5.48 11.09 -7.75
N ALA A 8 -6.71 11.60 -7.87
CA ALA A 8 -7.68 11.58 -6.78
C ALA A 8 -7.99 10.14 -6.31
N ALA A 9 -8.05 9.19 -7.24
CA ALA A 9 -8.24 7.77 -6.91
C ALA A 9 -7.06 7.20 -6.12
N ILE A 10 -5.81 7.50 -6.53
CA ILE A 10 -4.59 7.09 -5.82
C ILE A 10 -4.56 7.67 -4.41
N VAL A 11 -4.89 8.95 -4.25
CA VAL A 11 -4.91 9.62 -2.94
C VAL A 11 -5.97 9.02 -2.03
N ARG A 12 -7.16 8.73 -2.56
CA ARG A 12 -8.23 8.06 -1.82
C ARG A 12 -7.79 6.67 -1.36
N GLN A 13 -7.15 5.90 -2.24
CA GLN A 13 -6.57 4.60 -1.88
C GLN A 13 -5.51 4.74 -0.80
N LEU A 14 -4.56 5.67 -0.94
CA LEU A 14 -3.50 5.90 0.05
C LEU A 14 -4.03 6.29 1.43
N ARG A 15 -5.13 7.06 1.50
CA ARG A 15 -5.81 7.39 2.76
C ARG A 15 -6.49 6.18 3.39
N SER A 16 -7.04 5.28 2.58
CA SER A 16 -7.64 4.03 3.05
C SER A 16 -6.63 2.93 3.37
N THR A 17 -5.36 3.07 2.96
CA THR A 17 -4.30 2.09 3.23
C THR A 17 -3.81 2.23 4.67
N PRO A 18 -3.88 1.18 5.50
CA PRO A 18 -3.33 1.20 6.85
C PRO A 18 -1.83 1.51 6.83
N SER A 19 -1.36 2.30 7.80
CA SER A 19 0.05 2.71 7.93
C SER A 19 1.05 1.55 8.07
N LEU A 20 0.56 0.33 8.34
CA LEU A 20 1.34 -0.92 8.43
C LEU A 20 2.02 -1.27 7.09
N LEU A 21 1.35 -1.01 5.95
CA LEU A 21 1.91 -1.18 4.62
C LEU A 21 2.74 0.03 4.17
N SER A 22 2.71 1.13 4.93
CA SER A 22 3.23 2.40 4.46
C SER A 22 4.73 2.54 4.66
N LEU A 23 5.36 2.15 5.78
CA LEU A 23 6.68 2.75 6.04
C LEU A 23 7.73 2.03 6.91
N ALA A 24 7.59 0.75 7.23
CA ALA A 24 8.68 0.07 7.96
C ALA A 24 9.93 -0.17 7.07
N SER A 25 9.76 -0.23 5.75
CA SER A 25 10.81 -0.62 4.79
C SER A 25 11.27 0.49 3.84
N ALA A 26 10.66 1.67 3.88
CA ALA A 26 10.90 2.69 2.85
C ALA A 26 12.37 3.12 2.75
N PRO A 27 13.12 3.39 3.84
CA PRO A 27 14.55 3.69 3.74
C PRO A 27 15.35 2.55 3.09
N SER A 28 15.03 1.30 3.42
CA SER A 28 15.68 0.13 2.83
C SER A 28 15.36 0.00 1.34
N LEU A 29 14.11 0.19 0.92
CA LEU A 29 13.68 0.16 -0.49
C LEU A 29 14.38 1.23 -1.35
N CYS A 30 14.73 2.37 -0.75
CA CYS A 30 15.47 3.43 -1.42
C CYS A 30 16.94 3.07 -1.69
N LEU A 31 17.50 2.09 -0.95
CA LEU A 31 18.90 1.66 -1.08
C LEU A 31 19.09 0.52 -2.09
N TYR A 32 18.05 -0.26 -2.38
CA TYR A 32 18.12 -1.40 -3.31
C TYR A 32 17.74 -1.02 -4.75
N ARG A 33 18.31 -1.73 -5.74
CA ARG A 33 17.91 -1.67 -7.16
C ARG A 33 16.70 -2.58 -7.42
N PRO A 34 15.97 -2.39 -8.53
CA PRO A 34 14.91 -3.32 -8.96
C PRO A 34 15.40 -4.78 -9.00
N PRO A 35 14.53 -5.78 -8.77
CA PRO A 35 13.06 -5.71 -8.83
C PRO A 35 12.37 -5.26 -7.54
N TYR A 36 13.08 -5.19 -6.41
CA TYR A 36 12.51 -4.91 -5.08
C TYR A 36 12.92 -3.55 -4.48
N GLY A 37 13.52 -2.65 -5.26
CA GLY A 37 13.97 -1.33 -4.78
C GLY A 37 13.89 -0.22 -5.85
N LEU A 38 14.13 1.02 -5.42
CA LEU A 38 13.89 2.25 -6.20
C LEU A 38 15.17 3.01 -6.59
N LYS A 39 16.34 2.49 -6.26
CA LYS A 39 17.63 3.12 -6.59
C LYS A 39 17.75 3.35 -8.11
N ASP A 40 18.29 4.52 -8.48
CA ASP A 40 18.56 4.93 -9.87
C ASP A 40 17.32 5.12 -10.78
N LYS A 41 16.12 5.39 -10.21
CA LYS A 41 14.88 5.71 -10.96
C LYS A 41 14.37 7.15 -10.77
N ALA A 42 15.28 8.10 -10.59
CA ALA A 42 14.98 9.51 -10.28
C ALA A 42 13.89 10.14 -11.19
N GLN A 43 13.95 9.91 -12.51
CA GLN A 43 12.97 10.49 -13.44
C GLN A 43 11.53 9.95 -13.25
N LYS A 44 11.38 8.64 -12.99
CA LYS A 44 10.05 8.05 -12.70
C LYS A 44 9.49 8.56 -11.36
N MET A 45 10.36 8.73 -10.39
CA MET A 45 10.02 9.20 -9.05
C MET A 45 9.66 10.69 -9.02
N ALA A 46 10.30 11.52 -9.84
CA ALA A 46 9.99 12.94 -9.97
C ALA A 46 8.56 13.16 -10.51
N GLY A 47 8.13 12.33 -11.47
CA GLY A 47 6.75 12.34 -11.97
C GLY A 47 5.72 11.99 -10.88
N PHE A 48 6.02 10.99 -10.06
CA PHE A 48 5.17 10.58 -8.93
C PHE A 48 5.10 11.66 -7.83
N LEU A 49 6.23 12.29 -7.49
CA LEU A 49 6.25 13.38 -6.50
C LEU A 49 5.42 14.58 -6.92
N ARG A 50 5.48 14.96 -8.20
CA ARG A 50 4.67 16.05 -8.73
C ARG A 50 3.18 15.74 -8.60
N ALA A 51 2.81 14.49 -8.87
CA ALA A 51 1.47 13.96 -8.65
C ALA A 51 1.05 14.05 -7.16
N VAL A 52 1.84 13.49 -6.24
CA VAL A 52 1.52 13.52 -4.80
C VAL A 52 1.44 14.96 -4.25
N ARG A 53 2.30 15.87 -4.73
CA ARG A 53 2.31 17.30 -4.36
C ARG A 53 1.03 18.05 -4.76
N LEU A 54 0.38 17.67 -5.86
CA LEU A 54 -0.90 18.24 -6.27
C LEU A 54 -2.06 17.86 -5.32
N SER A 55 -1.82 16.96 -4.37
CA SER A 55 -2.84 16.46 -3.42
C SER A 55 -2.48 16.64 -1.94
N ALA A 56 -1.29 17.19 -1.65
CA ALA A 56 -0.83 17.48 -0.28
C ALA A 56 -1.11 18.95 0.12
N PRO A 57 -1.39 19.26 1.41
CA PRO A 57 -1.67 20.61 1.87
C PRO A 57 -0.48 21.57 1.64
N ARG A 58 -0.78 22.79 1.17
CA ARG A 58 0.16 23.78 0.61
C ARG A 58 1.08 24.48 1.62
N ASN A 59 1.40 23.87 2.76
CA ASN A 59 2.24 24.51 3.79
C ASN A 59 3.70 24.03 3.81
N GLY A 60 4.12 23.20 2.86
CA GLY A 60 5.53 22.79 2.70
C GLY A 60 6.17 23.44 1.47
N SER A 61 6.93 24.51 1.68
CA SER A 61 7.91 24.98 0.69
C SER A 61 9.05 23.95 0.56
N VAL A 62 9.75 24.00 -0.58
CA VAL A 62 11.01 23.31 -0.86
C VAL A 62 10.89 21.82 -1.24
N LEU A 63 10.59 21.53 -2.51
CA LEU A 63 11.30 20.49 -3.25
C LEU A 63 12.28 21.20 -4.19
N ALA A 64 13.46 21.58 -3.69
CA ALA A 64 14.57 21.87 -4.59
C ALA A 64 14.83 20.61 -5.44
N GLU A 65 15.04 20.78 -6.75
CA GLU A 65 15.40 19.70 -7.66
C GLU A 65 16.69 19.05 -7.18
N THR A 66 16.60 17.86 -6.59
CA THR A 66 17.77 17.05 -6.23
C THR A 66 17.96 15.98 -7.29
N SER A 67 19.15 15.87 -7.87
CA SER A 67 19.52 14.75 -8.75
C SER A 67 19.72 13.42 -8.00
N ASN A 68 19.77 13.46 -6.67
CA ASN A 68 19.95 12.29 -5.83
C ASN A 68 18.65 11.48 -5.71
N SER A 69 18.64 10.30 -6.33
CA SER A 69 17.52 9.36 -6.33
C SER A 69 17.13 8.86 -4.94
N THR A 70 18.11 8.72 -4.02
CA THR A 70 17.86 8.25 -2.65
C THR A 70 17.11 9.31 -1.84
N GLU A 71 17.54 10.57 -1.94
CA GLU A 71 16.89 11.69 -1.27
C GLU A 71 15.44 11.86 -1.78
N LEU A 72 15.25 11.77 -3.10
CA LEU A 72 13.95 11.83 -3.73
C LEU A 72 13.01 10.70 -3.22
N CYS A 73 13.55 9.50 -3.01
CA CYS A 73 12.84 8.34 -2.49
C CYS A 73 12.36 8.55 -1.06
N LEU A 74 13.23 9.04 -0.19
CA LEU A 74 12.89 9.30 1.21
C LEU A 74 11.81 10.36 1.35
N ARG A 75 11.81 11.37 0.47
CA ARG A 75 10.79 12.42 0.44
C ARG A 75 9.44 11.91 -0.02
N ILE A 76 9.41 11.02 -1.03
CA ILE A 76 8.19 10.29 -1.42
C ILE A 76 7.65 9.51 -0.24
N ALA A 77 8.51 8.73 0.44
CA ALA A 77 8.12 7.96 1.59
C ALA A 77 7.49 8.88 2.65
N HIS A 78 8.17 9.96 3.04
CA HIS A 78 7.64 10.89 4.03
C HIS A 78 6.27 11.49 3.62
N ALA A 79 6.11 11.88 2.35
CA ALA A 79 4.84 12.37 1.83
C ALA A 79 3.73 11.30 1.90
N LEU A 80 4.04 10.06 1.51
CA LEU A 80 3.11 8.93 1.61
C LEU A 80 2.70 8.65 3.05
N LYS A 81 3.63 8.73 4.01
CA LYS A 81 3.37 8.60 5.45
C LYS A 81 2.44 9.67 5.97
N ALA A 82 2.61 10.92 5.52
CA ALA A 82 1.79 12.03 5.94
C ALA A 82 0.37 11.97 5.32
N THR A 83 0.22 11.30 4.18
CA THR A 83 -1.08 11.08 3.53
C THR A 83 -1.78 9.80 3.98
N SER A 84 -1.06 8.79 4.47
CA SER A 84 -1.68 7.60 5.05
C SER A 84 -2.23 7.95 6.43
N GLY A 85 -3.46 7.52 6.73
CA GLY A 85 -4.05 7.74 8.04
C GLY A 85 -3.17 7.10 9.12
N ALA A 86 -2.87 7.85 10.19
CA ALA A 86 -2.22 7.26 11.35
C ALA A 86 -3.19 6.24 11.97
N VAL A 87 -2.80 4.98 11.93
CA VAL A 87 -3.44 3.91 12.70
C VAL A 87 -2.61 3.79 13.99
N PRO A 88 -3.07 4.23 15.17
CA PRO A 88 -2.49 3.92 16.46
C PRO A 88 -2.07 2.46 16.54
N ARG A 89 -0.84 2.27 17.00
CA ARG A 89 -0.21 0.95 17.21
C ARG A 89 -1.03 0.03 18.11
N ALA A 90 -1.91 0.57 18.96
CA ALA A 90 -2.85 -0.20 19.76
C ALA A 90 -3.81 -1.05 18.91
N TRP A 91 -4.09 -0.64 17.67
CA TRP A 91 -4.96 -1.34 16.73
C TRP A 91 -4.17 -2.31 15.81
N MET A 92 -2.87 -2.50 16.06
CA MET A 92 -1.95 -3.31 15.25
C MET A 92 -1.48 -4.60 15.94
N ARG A 93 -2.20 -5.07 16.96
CA ARG A 93 -1.96 -6.38 17.57
C ARG A 93 -3.15 -7.28 17.27
N PHE A 94 -2.94 -8.21 16.36
CA PHE A 94 -3.86 -9.29 16.04
C PHE A 94 -3.35 -10.55 16.73
N HIS A 95 -4.24 -11.33 17.36
CA HIS A 95 -3.87 -12.62 17.94
C HIS A 95 -3.67 -13.67 16.85
N THR A 96 -4.45 -13.58 15.78
CA THR A 96 -4.41 -14.49 14.64
C THR A 96 -4.41 -13.72 13.32
N CYS A 97 -3.59 -14.17 12.37
CA CYS A 97 -3.47 -13.59 11.04
C CYS A 97 -3.55 -14.66 9.96
N ALA A 98 -4.41 -14.46 8.96
CA ALA A 98 -4.42 -15.24 7.73
C ALA A 98 -3.73 -14.48 6.61
N VAL A 99 -2.81 -15.14 5.90
CA VAL A 99 -2.18 -14.61 4.68
C VAL A 99 -2.64 -15.44 3.50
N VAL A 100 -3.44 -14.84 2.60
CA VAL A 100 -4.10 -15.53 1.50
C VAL A 100 -3.53 -15.06 0.16
N GLY A 101 -2.84 -15.97 -0.53
CA GLY A 101 -2.36 -15.76 -1.90
C GLY A 101 -3.41 -16.12 -2.97
N SER A 102 -3.13 -15.78 -4.22
CA SER A 102 -4.04 -16.01 -5.36
C SER A 102 -3.80 -17.34 -6.10
N GLY A 103 -3.10 -18.29 -5.49
CA GLY A 103 -2.82 -19.60 -6.10
C GLY A 103 -4.05 -20.51 -6.13
N GLY A 104 -4.11 -21.43 -7.09
CA GLY A 104 -5.26 -22.34 -7.26
C GLY A 104 -5.43 -23.40 -6.15
N GLY A 105 -4.52 -23.49 -5.18
CA GLY A 105 -4.54 -24.52 -4.14
C GLY A 105 -5.70 -24.44 -3.15
N LEU A 106 -6.44 -23.32 -3.12
CA LEU A 106 -7.65 -23.18 -2.29
C LEU A 106 -8.93 -23.61 -3.02
N ALA A 107 -8.89 -23.84 -4.33
CA ALA A 107 -10.09 -24.22 -5.10
C ALA A 107 -10.63 -25.58 -4.62
N GLY A 108 -11.88 -25.58 -4.13
CA GLY A 108 -12.52 -26.75 -3.54
C GLY A 108 -12.03 -27.14 -2.14
N ALA A 109 -11.08 -26.39 -1.56
CA ALA A 109 -10.51 -26.71 -0.24
C ALA A 109 -11.44 -26.36 0.92
N ARG A 110 -12.47 -25.53 0.69
CA ARG A 110 -13.47 -25.13 1.69
C ARG A 110 -12.88 -24.46 2.95
N MET A 111 -11.77 -23.77 2.81
CA MET A 111 -11.05 -23.10 3.92
C MET A 111 -11.64 -21.74 4.31
N GLY A 112 -12.72 -21.30 3.66
CA GLY A 112 -13.22 -19.93 3.79
C GLY A 112 -13.62 -19.54 5.21
N ALA A 113 -14.26 -20.45 5.95
CA ALA A 113 -14.64 -20.22 7.34
C ALA A 113 -13.42 -20.13 8.27
N GLU A 114 -12.40 -20.95 8.05
CA GLU A 114 -11.16 -20.92 8.82
C GLU A 114 -10.37 -19.63 8.55
N ILE A 115 -10.29 -19.20 7.30
CA ILE A 115 -9.69 -17.93 6.91
C ILE A 115 -10.43 -16.77 7.58
N ASP A 116 -11.77 -16.74 7.49
CA ASP A 116 -12.60 -15.67 8.05
C ASP A 116 -12.60 -15.63 9.58
N ALA A 117 -12.12 -16.68 10.27
CA ALA A 117 -12.00 -16.71 11.73
C ALA A 117 -10.80 -15.90 12.27
N HIS A 118 -9.87 -15.48 11.42
CA HIS A 118 -8.69 -14.74 11.85
C HIS A 118 -9.01 -13.26 12.13
N ASP A 119 -8.26 -12.64 13.06
CA ASP A 119 -8.46 -11.24 13.41
C ASP A 119 -8.07 -10.31 12.25
N ALA A 120 -6.98 -10.64 11.55
CA ALA A 120 -6.53 -9.95 10.35
C ALA A 120 -6.35 -10.91 9.17
N ILE A 121 -6.80 -10.46 7.99
CA ILE A 121 -6.72 -11.24 6.75
C ILE A 121 -6.03 -10.39 5.69
N PHE A 122 -4.85 -10.80 5.26
CA PHE A 122 -4.07 -10.13 4.24
C PHE A 122 -4.21 -10.87 2.91
N ARG A 123 -4.63 -10.14 1.87
CA ARG A 123 -4.78 -10.70 0.51
C ARG A 123 -3.89 -9.94 -0.47
N PHE A 124 -3.29 -10.68 -1.41
CA PHE A 124 -2.40 -10.14 -2.42
C PHE A 124 -3.01 -10.22 -3.82
N ASN A 125 -2.49 -9.42 -4.76
CA ASN A 125 -2.78 -9.52 -6.19
C ASN A 125 -4.27 -9.53 -6.57
N ALA A 126 -5.12 -8.80 -5.83
CA ALA A 126 -6.56 -8.79 -6.03
C ALA A 126 -7.17 -10.21 -6.06
N ALA A 127 -6.70 -11.10 -5.16
CA ALA A 127 -7.29 -12.43 -4.99
C ALA A 127 -8.83 -12.34 -4.87
N PRO A 128 -9.59 -13.20 -5.57
CA PRO A 128 -11.04 -13.20 -5.45
C PRO A 128 -11.46 -13.36 -3.99
N VAL A 129 -12.52 -12.66 -3.61
CA VAL A 129 -13.13 -12.77 -2.28
C VAL A 129 -14.62 -12.94 -2.46
N GLY A 130 -15.18 -13.87 -1.70
CA GLY A 130 -16.60 -14.11 -1.65
C GLY A 130 -17.26 -14.60 -2.94
N GLY A 131 -18.57 -14.42 -3.01
CA GLY A 131 -19.40 -14.92 -4.11
C GLY A 131 -19.21 -16.43 -4.31
N PRO A 132 -18.94 -16.91 -5.53
CA PRO A 132 -18.76 -18.34 -5.80
C PRO A 132 -17.52 -18.93 -5.11
N PHE A 133 -16.58 -18.11 -4.65
CA PHE A 133 -15.35 -18.54 -3.99
C PHE A 133 -15.45 -18.48 -2.46
N ALA A 134 -16.55 -17.98 -1.89
CA ALA A 134 -16.68 -17.73 -0.45
C ALA A 134 -16.39 -18.97 0.41
N LEU A 135 -16.82 -20.15 -0.05
CA LEU A 135 -16.58 -21.40 0.66
C LEU A 135 -15.09 -21.72 0.78
N ASP A 136 -14.31 -21.39 -0.25
CA ASP A 136 -12.91 -21.75 -0.37
C ASP A 136 -11.98 -20.70 0.24
N VAL A 137 -12.28 -19.42 0.03
CA VAL A 137 -11.38 -18.31 0.36
C VAL A 137 -11.95 -17.30 1.35
N GLY A 138 -13.20 -17.46 1.79
CA GLY A 138 -13.88 -16.56 2.72
C GLY A 138 -14.45 -15.31 2.06
N ASN A 139 -15.14 -14.51 2.86
CA ASN A 139 -15.83 -13.28 2.47
C ASN A 139 -15.17 -12.01 3.03
N ARG A 140 -14.23 -12.12 3.99
CA ARG A 140 -13.61 -10.94 4.63
C ARG A 140 -12.35 -10.47 3.87
N CYS A 141 -12.20 -9.16 3.78
CA CYS A 141 -11.01 -8.46 3.31
C CYS A 141 -10.52 -7.50 4.41
N ALA A 142 -9.24 -7.13 4.42
CA ALA A 142 -8.72 -6.16 5.40
C ALA A 142 -9.43 -4.79 5.26
N GLY A 143 -10.30 -4.47 6.22
CA GLY A 143 -10.86 -3.14 6.46
C GLY A 143 -12.34 -2.97 6.07
N GLY A 144 -13.21 -2.99 7.08
CA GLY A 144 -14.63 -2.63 6.99
C GLY A 144 -15.55 -3.83 7.13
#